data_AF-D1CCX2-F1
#
_entry.id   AF-D1CCX2-F1
#
_cell.length_a   1.000
_cell.length_b   1.000
_cell.length_c   1.000
_cell.angle_alpha   90.00
_cell.angle_beta   90.00
_cell.angle_gamma   90.00
#
_symmetry.space_group_name_H-M   'P 1'
#
loop_
_entity.id
_entity.type
_entity.pdbx_description
1 polymer ?
#
loop_
_entity_poly.entity_id
_entity_poly.type
_entity_poly.pdbx_seq_one_letter_code
_entity_poly.pdbx_strand_id
1 'polypeptide(L)'
;MKIIESVNSGYAITISTLDPQSLVDLLNTPSVRHGQDPSADELERATGFIGTRQDLVEAGDIGRLLRANLSGELETGDLLQEINEYLRSHQATLEIIDGRLAISSNGSPIIQLYLLVADMIASGIWHRVRKCLGCDCIFYDASRNGKRVWCSMEICGNRAKVGRWRRKHGAVCTCGDVCTCGRRK
;
A
#
# COMPACT_ATOMS: atom_id res chain seq x y z
N MET A 1 -2.16 18.17 8.57
CA MET A 1 -3.61 18.30 8.77
C MET A 1 -4.24 18.29 7.39
N LYS A 2 -4.63 17.12 6.89
CA LYS A 2 -5.35 17.01 5.62
C LYS A 2 -6.84 17.12 5.94
N ILE A 3 -7.43 18.24 5.59
CA ILE A 3 -8.86 18.44 5.69
C ILE A 3 -9.44 17.82 4.42
N ILE A 4 -9.93 16.60 4.53
CA ILE A 4 -10.86 16.03 3.55
C ILE A 4 -12.21 16.58 3.98
N GLU A 5 -12.56 17.76 3.47
CA GLU A 5 -13.90 18.30 3.66
C GLU A 5 -14.83 17.46 2.78
N SER A 6 -15.66 16.64 3.43
CA SER A 6 -16.76 15.94 2.79
C SER A 6 -17.78 16.97 2.31
N VAL A 7 -17.60 17.50 1.11
CA VAL A 7 -18.63 18.30 0.47
C VAL A 7 -19.73 17.34 0.03
N ASN A 8 -20.95 17.65 0.44
CA ASN A 8 -22.11 16.77 0.52
C ASN A 8 -22.75 16.41 -0.84
N SER A 9 -21.96 16.24 -1.91
CA SER A 9 -22.43 15.79 -3.23
C SER A 9 -21.24 15.33 -4.08
N GLY A 10 -21.00 14.01 -4.14
CA GLY A 10 -19.93 13.41 -4.95
C GLY A 10 -18.54 13.58 -4.32
N TYR A 11 -17.77 12.49 -4.25
CA TYR A 11 -16.38 12.52 -3.77
C TYR A 11 -15.51 13.29 -4.76
N ALA A 12 -15.46 14.61 -4.63
CA ALA A 12 -14.56 15.47 -5.37
C ALA A 12 -13.25 15.63 -4.62
N ILE A 13 -12.17 15.09 -5.16
CA ILE A 13 -10.83 15.23 -4.59
C ILE A 13 -9.93 15.86 -5.66
N THR A 14 -9.13 16.84 -5.25
CA THR A 14 -8.20 17.52 -6.14
C THR A 14 -7.01 16.60 -6.47
N ILE A 15 -6.51 16.64 -7.70
CA ILE A 15 -5.35 15.83 -8.13
C ILE A 15 -4.11 16.10 -7.24
N SER A 16 -3.98 17.32 -6.72
CA SER A 16 -2.90 17.75 -5.82
C SER A 16 -2.90 17.14 -4.41
N THR A 17 -3.93 16.38 -4.01
CA THR A 17 -4.09 15.91 -2.60
C THR A 17 -3.78 14.43 -2.37
N LEU A 18 -3.40 13.68 -3.40
CA LEU A 18 -3.15 12.24 -3.28
C LEU A 18 -1.71 12.02 -2.81
N ASP A 19 -1.53 11.75 -1.50
CA ASP A 19 -0.19 11.43 -1.00
C ASP A 19 0.13 9.93 -1.18
N PRO A 20 1.40 9.57 -1.46
CA PRO A 20 1.82 8.18 -1.56
C PRO A 20 1.59 7.35 -0.29
N GLN A 21 1.47 7.98 0.88
CA GLN A 21 1.27 7.26 2.14
C GLN A 21 -0.16 6.70 2.23
N SER A 22 -1.14 7.42 1.69
CA SER A 22 -2.55 7.02 1.70
C SER A 22 -2.78 5.79 0.82
N LEU A 23 -2.08 5.73 -0.33
CA LEU A 23 -1.99 4.51 -1.14
C LEU A 23 -1.44 3.34 -0.31
N VAL A 24 -0.33 3.55 0.38
CA VAL A 24 0.30 2.50 1.19
C VAL A 24 -0.63 2.04 2.32
N ASP A 25 -1.30 2.96 2.99
CA ASP A 25 -2.22 2.65 4.09
C ASP A 25 -3.40 1.83 3.57
N LEU A 26 -4.01 2.26 2.46
CA LEU A 26 -5.07 1.54 1.78
C LEU A 26 -4.65 0.12 1.40
N LEU A 27 -3.52 -0.02 0.69
CA LEU A 27 -3.02 -1.32 0.25
C LEU A 27 -2.70 -2.26 1.41
N ASN A 28 -2.35 -1.73 2.58
CA ASN A 28 -2.06 -2.53 3.77
C ASN A 28 -3.31 -2.89 4.60
N THR A 29 -4.48 -2.36 4.26
CA THR A 29 -5.77 -2.77 4.84
C THR A 29 -5.95 -4.29 4.69
N PRO A 30 -6.31 -5.03 5.76
CA PRO A 30 -6.40 -6.49 5.71
C PRO A 30 -7.29 -7.03 4.59
N SER A 31 -8.52 -6.51 4.45
CA SER A 31 -9.46 -6.86 3.38
C SER A 31 -8.88 -6.64 1.97
N VAL A 32 -8.25 -5.50 1.73
CA VAL A 32 -7.56 -5.19 0.47
C VAL A 32 -6.38 -6.12 0.21
N ARG A 33 -5.57 -6.39 1.24
CA ARG A 33 -4.37 -7.23 1.11
C ARG A 33 -4.70 -8.69 0.84
N HIS A 34 -5.70 -9.21 1.54
CA HIS A 34 -6.01 -10.64 1.59
C HIS A 34 -7.24 -11.03 0.78
N GLY A 35 -7.89 -10.09 0.08
CA GLY A 35 -9.11 -10.33 -0.67
C GLY A 35 -10.27 -10.80 0.21
N GLN A 36 -10.32 -10.29 1.45
CA GLN A 36 -11.36 -10.65 2.42
C GLN A 36 -12.46 -9.60 2.39
N ASP A 37 -13.67 -10.02 2.75
CA ASP A 37 -14.77 -9.09 2.95
C ASP A 37 -14.41 -8.05 4.03
N PRO A 38 -14.57 -6.75 3.76
CA PRO A 38 -14.23 -5.72 4.72
C PRO A 38 -15.22 -5.71 5.88
N SER A 39 -14.68 -5.65 7.10
CA SER A 39 -15.45 -5.41 8.31
C SER A 39 -16.02 -3.99 8.36
N ALA A 40 -17.05 -3.76 9.17
CA ALA A 40 -17.62 -2.43 9.38
C ALA A 40 -16.55 -1.41 9.84
N ASP A 41 -15.67 -1.83 10.76
CA ASP A 41 -14.56 -0.99 11.24
C ASP A 41 -13.52 -0.69 10.14
N GLU A 42 -13.29 -1.61 9.19
CA GLU A 42 -12.42 -1.35 8.05
C GLU A 42 -13.05 -0.35 7.09
N LEU A 43 -14.34 -0.49 6.80
CA LEU A 43 -15.10 0.48 6.01
C LEU A 43 -15.01 1.87 6.64
N GLU A 44 -15.18 1.97 7.97
CA GLU A 44 -15.10 3.22 8.72
C GLU A 44 -13.67 3.81 8.75
N ARG A 45 -12.63 2.99 8.90
CA ARG A 45 -11.22 3.45 8.90
C ARG A 45 -10.71 3.82 7.50
N ALA A 46 -11.27 3.21 6.46
CA ALA A 46 -10.89 3.47 5.07
C ALA A 46 -11.57 4.73 4.48
N THR A 47 -12.45 5.39 5.24
CA THR A 47 -13.28 6.56 4.85
C THR A 47 -12.53 7.79 4.35
N GLY A 48 -11.20 7.83 4.42
CA GLY A 48 -10.42 8.88 3.75
C GLY A 48 -10.38 8.75 2.22
N PHE A 49 -10.69 7.55 1.68
CA PHE A 49 -10.52 7.21 0.27
C PHE A 49 -11.65 6.35 -0.33
N ILE A 50 -12.60 5.83 0.47
CA ILE A 50 -13.50 4.75 0.05
C ILE A 50 -14.94 5.09 0.40
N GLY A 51 -15.83 5.02 -0.60
CA GLY A 51 -17.24 5.33 -0.46
C GLY A 51 -18.12 4.11 -0.19
N THR A 52 -17.68 2.89 -0.57
CA THR A 52 -18.50 1.68 -0.58
C THR A 52 -17.72 0.38 -0.38
N ARG A 53 -18.43 -0.74 -0.14
CA ARG A 53 -17.85 -2.09 -0.16
C ARG A 53 -17.24 -2.46 -1.51
N GLN A 54 -17.86 -2.01 -2.60
CA GLN A 54 -17.37 -2.25 -3.96
C GLN A 54 -16.00 -1.60 -4.19
N ASP A 55 -15.80 -0.38 -3.70
CA ASP A 55 -14.51 0.31 -3.78
C ASP A 55 -13.38 -0.46 -3.08
N LEU A 56 -13.68 -1.18 -1.98
CA LEU A 56 -12.69 -2.02 -1.28
C LEU A 56 -12.32 -3.28 -2.07
N VAL A 57 -13.29 -3.87 -2.76
CA VAL A 57 -13.03 -5.01 -3.67
C VAL A 57 -12.12 -4.57 -4.81
N GLU A 58 -12.44 -3.45 -5.45
CA GLU A 58 -11.65 -2.88 -6.55
C GLU A 58 -10.28 -2.39 -6.09
N ALA A 59 -10.15 -1.89 -4.85
CA ALA A 59 -8.87 -1.62 -4.21
C ALA A 59 -8.04 -2.91 -4.03
N GLY A 60 -8.70 -4.02 -3.70
CA GLY A 60 -8.09 -5.35 -3.66
C GLY A 60 -7.56 -5.77 -5.03
N ASP A 61 -8.30 -5.52 -6.10
CA ASP A 61 -7.93 -5.88 -7.47
C ASP A 61 -6.66 -5.17 -7.93
N ILE A 62 -6.63 -3.83 -7.87
CA ILE A 62 -5.40 -3.07 -8.15
C ILE A 62 -4.30 -3.43 -7.16
N GLY A 63 -4.62 -3.66 -5.89
CA GLY A 63 -3.65 -4.06 -4.87
C GLY A 63 -2.93 -5.39 -5.17
N ARG A 64 -3.57 -6.32 -5.88
CA ARG A 64 -2.92 -7.55 -6.39
C ARG A 64 -1.97 -7.23 -7.53
N LEU A 65 -2.40 -6.43 -8.51
CA LEU A 65 -1.56 -6.02 -9.66
C LEU A 65 -0.30 -5.27 -9.20
N LEU A 66 -0.43 -4.34 -8.25
CA LEU A 66 0.71 -3.59 -7.72
C LEU A 66 1.68 -4.52 -6.97
N ARG A 67 1.18 -5.51 -6.22
CA ARG A 67 2.04 -6.49 -5.54
C ARG A 67 2.80 -7.37 -6.53
N ALA A 68 2.15 -7.80 -7.61
CA ALA A 68 2.79 -8.55 -8.68
C ALA A 68 3.90 -7.71 -9.32
N ASN A 69 3.62 -6.44 -9.63
CA ASN A 69 4.63 -5.54 -10.18
C ASN A 69 5.82 -5.30 -9.23
N LEU A 70 5.55 -5.04 -7.95
CA LEU A 70 6.60 -4.85 -6.93
C LEU A 70 7.42 -6.12 -6.66
N SER A 71 6.91 -7.29 -7.03
CA SER A 71 7.62 -8.58 -6.92
C SER A 71 8.37 -8.97 -8.18
N GLY A 72 8.20 -8.22 -9.28
CA GLY A 72 8.76 -8.55 -10.60
C GLY A 72 7.98 -9.63 -11.34
N GLU A 73 6.75 -9.94 -10.92
CA GLU A 73 5.87 -10.92 -11.56
C GLU A 73 5.01 -10.29 -12.68
N LEU A 74 4.86 -8.95 -12.66
CA LEU A 74 4.11 -8.17 -13.66
C LEU A 74 4.97 -7.00 -14.13
N GLU A 75 5.19 -6.89 -15.43
CA GLU A 75 5.94 -5.76 -15.99
C GLU A 75 5.17 -4.45 -15.83
N THR A 76 5.87 -3.33 -15.69
CA THR A 76 5.22 -2.02 -15.51
C THR A 76 4.36 -1.64 -16.72
N GLY A 77 4.71 -2.08 -17.93
CA GLY A 77 3.90 -1.89 -19.12
C GLY A 77 2.53 -2.55 -19.02
N ASP A 78 2.49 -3.80 -18.57
CA ASP A 78 1.24 -4.57 -18.40
C ASP A 78 0.38 -3.98 -17.28
N LEU A 79 0.99 -3.57 -16.17
CA LEU A 79 0.29 -2.84 -15.11
C LEU A 79 -0.39 -1.56 -15.63
N LEU A 80 0.30 -0.78 -16.46
CA LEU A 80 -0.27 0.43 -17.06
C LEU A 80 -1.40 0.10 -18.04
N GLN A 81 -1.33 -1.04 -18.73
CA GLN A 81 -2.43 -1.50 -19.58
C GLN A 81 -3.69 -1.79 -18.75
N GLU A 82 -3.57 -2.56 -17.68
CA GLU A 82 -4.67 -2.87 -16.75
C GLU A 82 -5.29 -1.59 -16.17
N ILE A 83 -4.45 -0.64 -15.73
CA ILE A 83 -4.91 0.67 -15.24
C ILE A 83 -5.68 1.42 -16.33
N ASN A 84 -5.19 1.44 -17.56
CA ASN A 84 -5.88 2.12 -18.67
C ASN A 84 -7.22 1.47 -19.00
N GLU A 85 -7.32 0.14 -18.97
CA GLU A 85 -8.57 -0.58 -19.20
C GLU A 85 -9.60 -0.27 -18.10
N TYR A 86 -9.15 -0.22 -16.84
CA TYR A 86 -9.98 0.22 -15.73
C TYR A 86 -10.46 1.67 -15.93
N LEU A 87 -9.54 2.61 -16.21
CA LEU A 87 -9.89 4.02 -16.39
C LEU A 87 -10.83 4.26 -17.60
N ARG A 88 -10.75 3.46 -18.66
CA ARG A 88 -11.67 3.57 -19.81
C ARG A 88 -13.07 3.03 -19.52
N SER A 89 -13.18 2.03 -18.64
CA SER A 89 -14.45 1.41 -18.27
C SER A 89 -15.21 2.19 -17.19
N HIS A 90 -14.54 3.10 -16.48
CA HIS A 90 -15.13 3.91 -15.42
C HIS A 90 -15.29 5.38 -15.85
N GLN A 91 -16.50 5.92 -15.73
CA GLN A 91 -16.76 7.33 -16.06
C GLN A 91 -16.24 8.24 -14.95
N ALA A 92 -15.22 9.05 -15.28
CA ALA A 92 -14.78 10.17 -14.47
C ALA A 92 -15.09 11.49 -15.20
N THR A 93 -15.61 12.48 -14.46
CA THR A 93 -15.82 13.84 -14.94
C THR A 93 -14.76 14.77 -14.36
N LEU A 94 -14.38 15.78 -15.15
CA LEU A 94 -13.54 16.88 -14.70
C LEU A 94 -14.44 18.03 -14.28
N GLU A 95 -14.27 18.50 -13.05
CA GLU A 95 -15.11 19.53 -12.47
C GLU A 95 -14.24 20.59 -11.78
N ILE A 96 -14.76 21.81 -11.63
CA ILE A 96 -14.11 22.87 -10.86
C ILE A 96 -14.86 23.02 -9.54
N ILE A 97 -14.18 22.70 -8.43
CA ILE A 97 -14.75 22.74 -7.08
C ILE A 97 -13.86 23.62 -6.21
N ASP A 98 -14.45 24.63 -5.58
CA ASP A 98 -13.75 25.67 -4.83
C ASP A 98 -12.56 26.30 -5.59
N GLY A 99 -12.76 26.54 -6.89
CA GLY A 99 -11.76 27.15 -7.79
C GLY A 99 -10.60 26.22 -8.17
N ARG A 100 -10.68 24.92 -7.89
CA ARG A 100 -9.66 23.92 -8.23
C ARG A 100 -10.20 22.87 -9.18
N LEU A 101 -9.35 22.41 -10.09
CA LEU A 101 -9.66 21.25 -10.93
C LEU A 101 -9.72 19.99 -10.04
N ALA A 102 -10.87 19.33 -10.07
CA ALA A 102 -11.16 18.09 -9.36
C ALA A 102 -11.57 17.00 -10.35
N ILE A 103 -11.33 15.76 -9.94
CA ILE A 103 -11.82 14.59 -10.64
C ILE A 103 -12.98 14.06 -9.81
N SER A 104 -14.15 14.05 -10.42
CA SER A 104 -15.36 13.48 -9.84
C SER A 104 -15.63 12.15 -10.53
N SER A 105 -16.06 11.17 -9.76
CA SER A 105 -16.63 9.94 -10.27
C SER A 105 -17.99 9.81 -9.61
N ASN A 106 -18.96 9.19 -10.29
CA ASN A 106 -20.33 9.01 -9.80
C ASN A 106 -20.39 8.10 -8.54
N GLY A 107 -19.81 8.55 -7.42
CA GLY A 107 -19.83 7.88 -6.12
C GLY A 107 -18.65 6.94 -5.81
N SER A 108 -17.64 6.79 -6.68
CA SER A 108 -16.59 5.77 -6.51
C SER A 108 -15.18 6.39 -6.44
N PRO A 109 -14.69 6.75 -5.24
CA PRO A 109 -13.40 7.42 -5.07
C PRO A 109 -12.18 6.57 -5.48
N ILE A 110 -12.38 5.27 -5.76
CA ILE A 110 -11.32 4.34 -6.18
C ILE A 110 -10.61 4.76 -7.47
N ILE A 111 -11.28 5.47 -8.40
CA ILE A 111 -10.64 5.99 -9.63
C ILE A 111 -9.41 6.82 -9.28
N GLN A 112 -9.46 7.54 -8.17
CA GLN A 112 -8.34 8.37 -7.72
C GLN A 112 -7.13 7.54 -7.33
N LEU A 113 -7.32 6.31 -6.84
CA LEU A 113 -6.24 5.38 -6.56
C LEU A 113 -5.50 4.98 -7.83
N TYR A 114 -6.26 4.64 -8.89
CA TYR A 114 -5.71 4.29 -10.20
C TYR A 114 -4.93 5.48 -10.78
N LEU A 115 -5.47 6.69 -10.67
CA LEU A 115 -4.81 7.91 -11.13
C LEU A 115 -3.55 8.24 -10.33
N LEU A 116 -3.56 8.06 -9.00
CA LEU A 116 -2.38 8.24 -8.16
C LEU A 116 -1.27 7.27 -8.59
N VAL A 117 -1.59 6.00 -8.80
CA VAL A 117 -0.58 5.02 -9.26
C VAL A 117 -0.03 5.42 -10.62
N ALA A 118 -0.88 5.79 -11.58
CA ALA A 118 -0.45 6.24 -12.89
C ALA A 118 0.49 7.46 -12.80
N ASP A 119 0.14 8.46 -11.98
CA ASP A 119 0.96 9.64 -11.74
C ASP A 119 2.30 9.29 -11.08
N MET A 120 2.32 8.38 -10.10
CA MET A 120 3.56 7.92 -9.45
C MET A 120 4.50 7.21 -10.44
N ILE A 121 3.95 6.45 -11.38
CA ILE A 121 4.73 5.79 -12.44
C ILE A 121 5.26 6.85 -13.42
N ALA A 122 4.40 7.76 -13.89
CA ALA A 122 4.76 8.80 -14.85
C ALA A 122 5.79 9.80 -14.30
N SER A 123 5.66 10.21 -13.04
CA SER A 123 6.60 11.08 -12.33
C SER A 123 7.88 10.36 -11.88
N GLY A 124 7.94 9.03 -12.08
CA GLY A 124 9.10 8.22 -11.77
C GLY A 124 9.32 7.98 -10.27
N ILE A 125 8.36 8.28 -9.39
CA ILE A 125 8.49 8.03 -7.93
C ILE A 125 8.02 6.64 -7.50
N TRP A 126 7.44 5.85 -8.42
CA TRP A 126 6.96 4.49 -8.15
C TRP A 126 8.03 3.57 -7.54
N HIS A 127 9.30 3.72 -7.92
CA HIS A 127 10.42 2.95 -7.36
C HIS A 127 10.61 3.11 -5.84
N ARG A 128 10.00 4.13 -5.24
CA ARG A 128 10.01 4.33 -3.78
C ARG A 128 8.97 3.48 -3.07
N VAL A 129 7.96 2.97 -3.77
CA VAL A 129 7.01 1.99 -3.23
C VAL A 129 7.67 0.62 -3.29
N ARG A 130 7.69 -0.10 -2.15
CA ARG A 130 8.47 -1.33 -1.99
C ARG A 130 7.77 -2.34 -1.10
N LYS A 131 8.01 -3.63 -1.34
CA LYS A 131 7.63 -4.71 -0.41
C LYS A 131 8.62 -4.79 0.76
N CYS A 132 8.08 -5.04 1.95
CA CYS A 132 8.89 -5.29 3.14
C CYS A 132 9.62 -6.64 3.02
N LEU A 133 10.90 -6.71 3.42
CA LEU A 133 11.64 -7.98 3.47
C LEU A 133 11.21 -8.93 4.61
N GLY A 134 10.37 -8.47 5.54
CA GLY A 134 10.06 -9.19 6.77
C GLY A 134 8.59 -9.54 6.98
N CYS A 135 7.72 -9.05 6.11
CA CYS A 135 6.28 -9.29 6.11
C CYS A 135 5.70 -8.94 4.73
N ASP A 136 4.41 -9.19 4.54
CA ASP A 136 3.71 -8.92 3.28
C ASP A 136 3.15 -7.48 3.15
N CYS A 137 3.70 -6.53 3.93
CA CYS A 137 3.32 -5.12 3.81
C CYS A 137 4.09 -4.43 2.69
N ILE A 138 3.46 -3.44 2.07
CA ILE A 138 4.09 -2.46 1.19
C ILE A 138 4.43 -1.21 2.00
N PHE A 139 5.44 -0.45 1.61
CA PHE A 139 5.76 0.87 2.18
C PHE A 139 6.30 1.85 1.13
N TYR A 140 6.17 3.14 1.42
CA TYR A 140 6.79 4.21 0.64
C TYR A 140 8.12 4.65 1.30
N ASP A 141 9.20 4.65 0.54
CA ASP A 141 10.54 5.05 0.99
C ASP A 141 10.75 6.56 0.84
N ALA A 142 10.26 7.30 1.84
CA ALA A 142 10.51 8.73 2.01
C ALA A 142 11.93 9.05 2.55
N SER A 143 12.80 8.05 2.76
CA SER A 143 14.15 8.32 3.25
C SER A 143 14.99 9.04 2.19
N ARG A 144 15.92 9.88 2.66
CA ARG A 144 16.83 10.63 1.80
C ARG A 144 17.58 9.74 0.80
N ASN A 145 17.99 8.55 1.23
CA ASN A 145 18.84 7.67 0.44
C ASN A 145 18.05 6.64 -0.38
N GLY A 146 16.74 6.44 -0.15
CA GLY A 146 15.93 5.48 -0.91
C GLY A 146 16.34 4.00 -0.73
N LYS A 147 16.96 3.66 0.41
CA LYS A 147 17.54 2.33 0.67
C LYS A 147 16.82 1.54 1.77
N ARG A 148 15.65 1.98 2.21
CA ARG A 148 14.88 1.28 3.25
C ARG A 148 14.34 -0.02 2.69
N VAL A 149 14.43 -1.11 3.46
CA VAL A 149 13.97 -2.45 3.05
C VAL A 149 12.91 -3.05 4.00
N TRP A 150 12.52 -2.29 5.03
CA TRP A 150 11.56 -2.73 6.05
C TRP A 150 10.44 -1.70 6.21
N CYS A 151 9.17 -2.13 6.26
CA CYS A 151 8.03 -1.24 6.49
C CYS A 151 8.05 -0.54 7.86
N SER A 152 8.79 -1.07 8.83
CA SER A 152 9.11 -0.44 10.12
C SER A 152 10.42 -0.99 10.63
N MET A 153 11.35 -0.10 11.01
CA MET A 153 12.60 -0.51 11.64
C MET A 153 12.34 -1.14 13.02
N GLU A 154 11.37 -0.59 13.76
CA GLU A 154 11.02 -1.04 15.11
C GLU A 154 10.38 -2.43 15.12
N ILE A 155 9.57 -2.75 14.11
CA ILE A 155 8.87 -4.04 14.04
C ILE A 155 9.68 -5.03 13.19
N CYS A 156 9.78 -4.78 11.89
CA CYS A 156 10.39 -5.74 10.95
C CYS A 156 11.93 -5.72 11.02
N GLY A 157 12.54 -4.55 11.18
CA GLY A 157 13.99 -4.41 11.32
C GLY A 157 14.52 -5.11 12.58
N ASN A 158 13.86 -4.90 13.73
CA ASN A 158 14.21 -5.57 14.98
C ASN A 158 13.96 -7.09 14.92
N ARG A 159 12.83 -7.53 14.35
CA ARG A 159 12.56 -8.97 14.12
C ARG A 159 13.69 -9.63 13.34
N ALA A 160 14.14 -9.00 12.25
CA ALA A 160 15.25 -9.50 11.45
C ALA A 160 16.59 -9.52 12.23
N LYS A 161 16.86 -8.50 13.05
CA LYS A 161 18.05 -8.43 13.92
C LYS A 161 18.08 -9.56 14.95
N VAL A 162 16.98 -9.78 15.67
CA VAL A 162 16.84 -10.86 16.65
C VAL A 162 16.96 -12.22 15.99
N GLY A 163 16.32 -12.43 14.84
CA GLY A 163 16.42 -13.69 14.08
C GLY A 163 17.86 -14.00 13.63
N ARG A 164 18.63 -12.99 13.19
CA ARG A 164 20.06 -13.16 12.88
C ARG A 164 20.89 -13.49 14.12
N TRP A 165 20.62 -12.83 15.24
CA TRP A 165 21.31 -13.11 16.50
C TRP A 165 21.06 -14.54 16.98
N ARG A 166 19.81 -15.01 16.93
CA ARG A 166 19.43 -16.40 17.27
C ARG A 166 20.07 -17.43 16.34
N ARG A 167 20.17 -17.18 15.03
CA ARG A 167 20.88 -18.09 14.12
C ARG A 167 22.39 -18.18 14.40
N LYS A 168 23.00 -17.11 14.91
CA LYS A 168 24.43 -17.09 15.25
C LYS A 168 24.75 -17.64 16.64
N HIS A 169 23.83 -17.52 17.59
CA HIS A 169 24.08 -17.83 19.02
C HIS A 169 23.11 -18.88 19.61
N GLY A 170 22.13 -19.33 18.84
CA GLY A 170 21.24 -20.42 19.23
C GLY A 170 21.99 -21.73 19.09
N ALA A 171 22.35 -22.34 20.21
CA ALA A 171 22.86 -23.70 20.22
C ALA A 171 21.80 -24.65 19.63
N VAL A 172 22.20 -25.45 18.65
CA VAL A 172 21.45 -26.65 18.26
C VAL A 172 21.69 -27.66 19.38
N CYS A 173 20.73 -27.85 20.28
CA CYS A 173 20.74 -29.05 21.12
C CYS A 173 20.16 -30.19 20.28
N THR A 174 21.02 -31.04 19.73
CA THR A 174 20.63 -32.36 19.25
C THR A 174 20.30 -33.22 20.46
N CYS A 175 19.14 -33.86 20.46
CA CYS A 175 18.77 -34.84 21.47
C CYS A 175 19.83 -35.96 21.47
N GLY A 176 20.64 -36.04 22.53
CA GLY A 176 21.62 -37.11 22.70
C GLY A 176 22.86 -36.76 23.53
N ASP A 177 23.33 -35.52 23.48
CA ASP A 177 24.59 -35.13 24.16
C ASP A 177 24.37 -34.00 25.16
N VAL A 178 25.02 -34.11 26.32
CA VAL A 178 24.98 -33.17 27.43
C VAL A 178 25.22 -31.73 26.94
N CYS A 179 24.17 -30.90 26.89
CA CYS A 179 24.29 -29.49 26.51
C CYS A 179 25.07 -28.73 27.60
N THR A 180 26.38 -28.56 27.42
CA THR A 180 27.18 -27.61 28.21
C THR A 180 26.90 -26.19 27.69
N CYS A 181 25.95 -25.52 28.36
CA CYS A 181 25.69 -24.10 28.16
C CYS A 181 26.93 -23.29 28.59
N GLY A 182 27.81 -23.00 27.64
CA GLY A 182 28.92 -22.07 27.82
C GLY A 182 28.41 -20.64 27.96
N ARG A 183 28.13 -20.20 29.20
CA ARG A 183 28.07 -18.77 29.54
C ARG A 183 29.48 -18.20 29.35
N ARG A 184 29.68 -17.35 28.34
CA ARG A 184 30.86 -16.47 28.30
C ARG A 184 30.70 -15.40 29.38
N LYS A 185 31.68 -15.31 30.29
CA LYS A 185 31.96 -14.08 31.05
C LYS A 185 32.70 -13.10 30.14
#